data_AF-A0A536DHD1-F1
#
_entry.id   AF-A0A536DHD1-F1
#
_cell.length_a   1.000
_cell.length_b   1.000
_cell.length_c   1.000
_cell.angle_alpha   90.00
_cell.angle_beta   90.00
_cell.angle_gamma   90.00
#
_symmetry.space_group_name_H-M   'P 1'
#
loop_
_entity.id
_entity.type
_entity.pdbx_description
1 polymer ?
#
loop_
_entity_poly.entity_id
_entity_poly.type
_entity_poly.pdbx_seq_one_letter_code
_entity_poly.pdbx_strand_id
1 'polypeptide(L)' 'MSGEQAAGLGMGLFACILGAGGIYAAIRRRGRRAEIATTYGSTGGIVYTVVQAGCSGLLLAGGLGLIVVALVLKG' A
#
# COMPACT_ATOMS: atom_id res chain seq x y z
N MET A 1 -17.49 22.10 -2.26
CA MET A 1 -16.75 21.06 -1.51
C MET A 1 -16.18 21.74 -0.28
N SER A 2 -16.45 21.21 0.92
CA SER A 2 -15.80 21.72 2.13
C SER A 2 -14.29 21.42 2.08
N GLY A 3 -13.46 22.23 2.72
CA GLY A 3 -12.00 22.02 2.77
C GLY A 3 -11.62 20.64 3.33
N GLU A 4 -12.43 20.13 4.26
CA GLU A 4 -12.26 18.81 4.88
C GLU A 4 -12.47 17.65 3.89
N GLN A 5 -13.43 17.79 2.97
CA GLN A 5 -13.70 16.79 1.93
C GLN A 5 -12.57 16.74 0.91
N ALA A 6 -12.03 17.90 0.54
CA ALA A 6 -10.87 17.99 -0.36
C ALA A 6 -9.62 17.39 0.28
N ALA A 7 -9.40 17.62 1.58
CA ALA A 7 -8.31 17.00 2.33
C ALA A 7 -8.46 15.48 2.43
N GLY A 8 -9.68 14.97 2.69
CA GLY A 8 -9.96 13.54 2.73
C GLY A 8 -9.71 12.84 1.39
N LEU A 9 -10.15 13.44 0.28
CA LEU A 9 -9.88 12.94 -1.08
C LEU A 9 -8.39 12.99 -1.42
N GLY A 10 -7.69 14.08 -1.09
CA GLY A 10 -6.26 14.22 -1.32
C GLY A 10 -5.43 13.18 -0.56
N MET A 11 -5.72 12.99 0.74
CA MET A 11 -5.04 12.00 1.57
C MET A 11 -5.37 10.57 1.14
N GLY A 12 -6.62 10.30 0.77
CA GLY A 12 -7.04 8.99 0.25
C GLY A 12 -6.32 8.63 -1.05
N LEU A 13 -6.23 9.57 -1.99
CA LEU A 13 -5.52 9.38 -3.26
C LEU A 13 -4.02 9.17 -3.03
N PHE A 14 -3.40 9.96 -2.15
CA PHE A 14 -1.99 9.81 -1.80
C PHE A 14 -1.69 8.45 -1.17
N ALA A 15 -2.53 7.99 -0.23
CA ALA A 15 -2.42 6.67 0.38
C ALA A 15 -2.54 5.54 -0.67
N CYS A 16 -3.45 5.67 -1.63
CA CYS A 16 -3.58 4.72 -2.74
C CYS A 16 -2.32 4.67 -3.62
N ILE A 17 -1.75 5.83 -3.97
CA ILE A 17 -0.52 5.90 -4.78
C ILE A 17 0.65 5.23 -4.05
N LEU A 18 0.81 5.53 -2.75
CA LEU A 18 1.88 4.94 -1.94
C LEU A 18 1.71 3.43 -1.77
N GLY A 19 0.49 2.96 -1.49
CA GLY A 19 0.24 1.52 -1.36
C GLY A 19 0.42 0.78 -2.68
N ALA A 20 -0.02 1.34 -3.82
CA ALA A 20 0.22 0.77 -5.14
C ALA A 20 1.72 0.73 -5.50
N GLY A 21 2.46 1.80 -5.22
CA GLY A 21 3.91 1.85 -5.38
C GLY A 21 4.64 0.83 -4.51
N GLY A 22 4.18 0.63 -3.27
CA GLY A 22 4.70 -0.38 -2.35
C GLY A 22 4.49 -1.81 -2.86
N ILE A 23 3.30 -2.12 -3.39
CA ILE A 23 3.01 -3.42 -4.03
C ILE A 23 3.85 -3.61 -5.28
N TYR A 24 3.96 -2.60 -6.15
CA TYR A 24 4.79 -2.67 -7.35
C TYR A 24 6.26 -2.95 -7.01
N ALA A 25 6.80 -2.22 -6.02
CA ALA A 25 8.15 -2.45 -5.53
C ALA A 25 8.33 -3.85 -4.94
N ALA A 26 7.34 -4.37 -4.21
CA ALA A 26 7.36 -5.73 -3.69
C ALA A 26 7.40 -6.77 -4.81
N ILE A 27 6.57 -6.62 -5.86
CA ILE A 27 6.56 -7.50 -7.04
C ILE A 27 7.92 -7.46 -7.75
N ARG A 28 8.47 -6.25 -8.00
CA ARG A 28 9.77 -6.09 -8.65
C ARG A 28 10.91 -6.73 -7.87
N ARG A 29 10.84 -6.68 -6.52
CA ARG A 29 11.83 -7.31 -5.64
C ARG A 29 11.66 -8.83 -5.55
N ARG A 30 10.48 -9.40 -5.81
CA ARG A 30 10.30 -10.87 -5.83
C ARG A 30 11.17 -11.54 -6.88
N GLY A 31 11.25 -10.97 -8.10
CA GLY A 31 12.08 -11.52 -9.17
C GLY A 31 13.55 -11.66 -8.78
N ARG A 32 14.14 -10.58 -8.23
CA ARG A 32 15.52 -10.58 -7.73
C ARG A 32 15.75 -11.47 -6.51
N ARG A 33 14.71 -11.73 -5.71
CA ARG A 33 14.79 -12.59 -4.51
C ARG A 33 14.66 -14.07 -4.83
N ALA A 34 14.04 -14.42 -5.97
CA ALA A 34 13.97 -15.80 -6.44
C ALA A 34 15.36 -16.39 -6.71
N GLU A 35 16.30 -15.57 -7.19
CA GLU A 35 17.69 -15.97 -7.44
C GLU A 35 18.49 -16.24 -6.14
N ILE A 36 18.02 -15.76 -4.99
CA ILE A 36 18.73 -15.82 -3.69
C ILE A 36 17.88 -16.47 -2.59
N ALA A 37 16.87 -17.27 -2.98
CA ALA A 37 15.81 -17.73 -2.09
C ALA A 37 16.31 -18.45 -0.83
N THR A 38 17.39 -19.22 -0.94
CA THR A 38 17.98 -20.01 0.17
C THR A 38 18.53 -19.14 1.31
N THR A 39 19.34 -18.13 1.00
CA THR A 39 19.89 -17.19 2.01
C THR A 39 18.88 -16.14 2.43
N TYR A 40 17.92 -15.82 1.55
CA TYR A 40 16.84 -14.89 1.84
C TYR A 40 15.84 -15.48 2.86
N GLY A 41 15.56 -16.78 2.77
CA GLY A 41 14.73 -17.51 3.73
C GLY A 41 15.36 -17.62 5.11
N SER A 42 16.67 -17.91 5.17
CA SER A 42 17.38 -18.12 6.45
C SER A 42 17.64 -16.84 7.26
N THR A 43 17.66 -15.67 6.60
CA THR A 43 17.86 -14.36 7.24
C THR A 43 16.56 -13.68 7.69
N GLY A 44 15.40 -14.35 7.53
CA GLY A 44 14.09 -13.77 7.89
C GLY A 44 13.52 -12.82 6.84
N GLY A 45 14.07 -12.80 5.63
CA GLY A 45 13.60 -11.94 4.54
C GLY A 45 12.13 -12.16 4.16
N ILE A 46 11.58 -13.36 4.38
CA ILE A 46 10.17 -13.65 4.15
C ILE A 46 9.28 -12.75 5.03
N VAL A 47 9.62 -12.62 6.33
CA VAL A 47 8.88 -11.80 7.29
C VAL A 47 8.85 -10.34 6.85
N TYR A 48 10.00 -9.79 6.43
CA TYR A 48 10.09 -8.42 5.92
C TYR A 48 9.20 -8.21 4.68
N THR A 49 9.10 -9.22 3.80
CA THR A 49 8.26 -9.14 2.59
C THR A 49 6.78 -9.13 2.94
N VAL A 50 6.36 -9.97 3.89
CA VAL A 50 4.97 -10.05 4.36
C VAL A 50 4.56 -8.74 5.03
N VAL A 51 5.39 -8.21 5.93
CA VAL A 51 5.12 -6.94 6.63
C VAL A 51 5.09 -5.77 5.64
N GLN A 52 6.03 -5.69 4.69
CA GLN A 52 6.06 -4.63 3.69
C GLN A 52 4.84 -4.68 2.75
N ALA A 53 4.46 -5.87 2.30
CA ALA A 53 3.25 -6.05 1.48
C ALA A 53 1.98 -5.73 2.28
N GLY A 54 1.93 -6.14 3.56
CA GLY A 54 0.83 -5.84 4.47
C GLY A 54 0.65 -4.35 4.70
N CYS A 55 1.72 -3.61 4.98
CA CYS A 55 1.68 -2.16 5.14
C CYS A 55 1.21 -1.46 3.86
N SER A 56 1.66 -1.92 2.70
CA SER A 56 1.22 -1.40 1.40
C SER A 56 -0.27 -1.68 1.15
N GLY A 57 -0.75 -2.87 1.55
CA GLY A 57 -2.17 -3.23 1.50
C GLY A 57 -3.03 -2.39 2.44
N LEU A 58 -2.58 -2.14 3.67
CA LEU A 58 -3.25 -1.27 4.63
C LEU A 58 -3.38 0.17 4.12
N LEU A 59 -2.32 0.70 3.49
CA LEU A 59 -2.37 2.04 2.86
C LEU A 59 -3.40 2.10 1.73
N LEU A 60 -3.46 1.08 0.87
CA LEU A 60 -4.48 1.01 -0.19
C LEU A 60 -5.90 0.90 0.38
N ALA A 61 -6.12 0.01 1.34
CA ALA A 61 -7.42 -0.19 1.96
C ALA A 61 -7.90 1.06 2.69
N GLY A 62 -7.01 1.71 3.46
CA GLY A 62 -7.31 2.98 4.14
C GLY A 62 -7.58 4.11 3.16
N GLY A 63 -6.76 4.24 2.11
CA GLY A 63 -6.94 5.25 1.07
C GLY A 63 -8.27 5.11 0.32
N LEU A 64 -8.61 3.89 -0.10
CA LEU A 64 -9.90 3.56 -0.71
C LEU A 64 -11.06 3.84 0.26
N GLY A 65 -10.92 3.49 1.53
CA GLY A 65 -11.92 3.78 2.56
C GLY A 65 -12.21 5.27 2.70
N LEU A 66 -11.17 6.11 2.74
CA LEU A 66 -11.32 7.57 2.80
C LEU A 66 -12.01 8.13 1.56
N ILE A 67 -11.67 7.63 0.37
CA ILE A 67 -12.31 8.05 -0.89
C ILE A 67 -13.80 7.68 -0.89
N VAL A 68 -14.13 6.44 -0.51
CA VAL A 68 -15.52 5.96 -0.44
C VAL A 68 -16.33 6.78 0.56
N VAL A 69 -15.80 7.01 1.76
CA VAL A 69 -16.48 7.83 2.79
C VAL A 69 -16.69 9.26 2.29
N ALA A 70 -15.69 9.88 1.66
CA ALA A 70 -15.82 11.22 1.11
C ALA A 70 -16.86 11.31 -0.01
N LEU A 71 -17.03 10.25 -0.82
CA LEU A 71 -18.04 10.18 -1.87
C LEU A 71 -19.45 9.94 -1.30
N VAL A 72 -19.59 9.03 -0.34
CA VAL A 72 -20.88 8.72 0.31
C VAL A 72 -21.39 9.92 1.10
N LEU A 73 -20.53 10.61 1.86
CA LEU A 73 -20.91 11.81 2.62
C LEU A 73 -21.14 13.05 1.75
N LYS A 74 -20.79 12.99 0.46
CA LYS A 74 -21.03 14.07 -0.52
C LYS A 74 -22.35 13.88 -1.28
N GLY A 75 -22.90 12.66 -1.31
CA GLY A 75 -24.24 12.36 -1.85
C GLY A 75 -25.33 12.79 -0.89
#